data_AF-A0A9W9BL01-F1
#
_entry.id   AF-A0A9W9BL01-F1
#
_cell.length_a   1.000
_cell.length_b   1.000
_cell.length_c   1.000
_cell.angle_alpha   90.00
_cell.angle_beta   90.00
_cell.angle_gamma   90.00
#
_symmetry.space_group_name_H-M   'P 1'
#
loop_
_entity.id
_entity.type
_entity.pdbx_description
1 polymer ?
#
loop_
_entity_poly.entity_id
_entity_poly.type
_entity_poly.pdbx_seq_one_letter_code
_entity_poly.pdbx_strand_id
1 'polypeptide(L)'
;MAPAWLEKHIVRADPTPDPRRAKEQPALEIHYTVLMGHRRILGVQGDTIPRYEVKRKAILRAWGDKCYVTSPVDGGREVAMIDFHAFPPKTEIQFPPRNHEVIIKATENYYDSSSGLGRLHWKSTGMVAYGRASWELRDESNMVMSVTIDDNQVNGTICLWRDDLDPETLEELVVVGISQIEDYKKMIRGAKRSAVHAATSAAWLVGYWT
;
A
#
# COMPACT_ATOMS: atom_id res chain seq x y z
N MET A 1 21.59 2.65 14.34
CA MET A 1 21.65 1.44 13.48
C MET A 1 20.27 0.82 13.45
N ALA A 2 19.75 0.51 12.25
CA ALA A 2 18.48 -0.21 12.13
C ALA A 2 18.66 -1.68 12.54
N PRO A 3 17.62 -2.37 13.03
CA PRO A 3 17.71 -3.80 13.35
C PRO A 3 18.02 -4.65 12.11
N ALA A 4 18.86 -5.68 12.26
CA ALA A 4 19.29 -6.58 11.17
C ALA A 4 18.15 -7.31 10.43
N TRP A 5 16.95 -7.41 11.03
CA TRP A 5 15.77 -7.95 10.36
C TRP A 5 15.12 -6.95 9.37
N LEU A 6 15.32 -5.64 9.60
CA LEU A 6 14.92 -4.57 8.69
C LEU A 6 15.84 -4.52 7.47
N GLU A 7 17.13 -4.82 7.66
CA GLU A 7 18.14 -4.89 6.60
C GLU A 7 17.87 -6.01 5.58
N LYS A 8 17.21 -7.10 5.98
CA LYS A 8 16.79 -8.16 5.04
C LYS A 8 15.70 -7.73 4.05
N HIS A 9 14.98 -6.64 4.31
CA HIS A 9 14.05 -6.03 3.33
C HIS A 9 14.73 -4.96 2.47
N ILE A 10 16.00 -4.64 2.76
CA ILE A 10 16.88 -3.81 1.93
C ILE A 10 17.65 -4.74 0.97
N VAL A 11 16.93 -5.53 0.16
CA VAL A 11 17.57 -6.30 -0.92
C VAL A 11 17.78 -5.35 -2.10
N ARG A 12 19.06 -5.00 -2.34
CA ARG A 12 19.79 -4.74 -3.61
C ARG A 12 19.05 -4.39 -4.92
N ALA A 13 17.83 -3.88 -4.90
CA ALA A 13 17.30 -3.09 -6.00
C ALA A 13 17.87 -1.68 -5.82
N ASP A 14 18.38 -1.08 -6.89
CA ASP A 14 18.76 0.33 -6.89
C ASP A 14 17.57 1.15 -6.34
N PRO A 15 17.65 1.73 -5.13
CA PRO A 15 16.52 2.42 -4.53
C PRO A 15 16.21 3.73 -5.27
N THR A 16 17.03 4.12 -6.25
CA THR A 16 16.83 5.34 -7.03
C THR A 16 15.43 5.34 -7.67
N PRO A 17 14.61 6.36 -7.36
CA PRO A 17 13.34 6.60 -8.04
C PRO A 17 13.53 6.75 -9.54
N ASP A 18 12.53 6.35 -10.31
CA ASP A 18 12.49 6.59 -11.75
C ASP A 18 12.58 8.10 -12.05
N PRO A 19 13.48 8.56 -12.95
CA PRO A 19 13.66 9.98 -13.26
C PRO A 19 12.39 10.68 -13.73
N ARG A 20 11.43 9.94 -14.32
CA ARG A 20 10.14 10.50 -14.76
C ARG A 20 9.39 11.17 -13.60
N ARG A 21 9.52 10.65 -12.38
CA ARG A 21 8.89 11.20 -11.17
C ARG A 21 9.32 12.64 -10.83
N ALA A 22 10.46 13.10 -11.36
CA ALA A 22 10.95 14.45 -11.15
C ALA A 22 10.86 15.34 -12.40
N LYS A 23 10.63 14.76 -13.58
CA LYS A 23 10.75 15.45 -14.88
C LYS A 23 9.41 15.55 -15.62
N GLU A 24 8.47 14.68 -15.31
CA GLU A 24 7.22 14.50 -16.03
C GLU A 24 6.03 14.51 -15.08
N GLN A 25 4.84 14.68 -15.65
CA GLN A 25 3.58 14.51 -14.92
C GLN A 25 3.02 13.11 -15.19
N PRO A 26 2.43 12.45 -14.18
CA PRO A 26 1.74 11.19 -14.38
C PRO A 26 0.46 11.39 -15.21
N ALA A 27 0.04 10.33 -15.91
CA ALA A 27 -1.22 10.29 -16.65
C ALA A 27 -2.43 10.48 -15.72
N LEU A 28 -2.33 9.94 -14.50
CA LEU A 28 -3.33 10.11 -13.45
C LEU A 28 -2.64 10.22 -12.09
N GLU A 29 -3.04 11.22 -11.31
CA GLU A 29 -2.62 11.40 -9.92
C GLU A 29 -3.82 11.31 -8.99
N ILE A 30 -3.82 10.31 -8.11
CA ILE A 30 -4.86 10.10 -7.10
C ILE A 30 -4.26 10.36 -5.72
N HIS A 31 -4.85 11.29 -4.99
CA HIS A 31 -4.50 11.59 -3.62
C HIS A 31 -5.21 10.65 -2.68
N TYR A 32 -4.47 10.11 -1.72
CA TYR A 32 -4.98 9.31 -0.62
C TYR A 32 -4.89 10.13 0.67
N THR A 33 -5.97 10.15 1.46
CA THR A 33 -6.00 10.86 2.75
C THR A 33 -6.73 10.05 3.81
N VAL A 34 -6.11 9.98 4.99
CA VAL A 34 -6.72 9.42 6.20
C VAL A 34 -7.61 10.45 6.88
N LEU A 35 -8.84 10.06 7.17
CA LEU A 35 -9.77 10.83 7.99
C LEU A 35 -9.92 10.18 9.38
N MET A 36 -10.71 10.83 10.24
CA MET A 36 -11.11 10.25 11.52
C MET A 36 -11.88 8.93 11.35
N GLY A 37 -11.87 8.10 12.41
CA GLY A 37 -12.70 6.89 12.45
C GLY A 37 -12.29 5.78 11.49
N HIS A 38 -11.00 5.68 11.16
CA HIS A 38 -10.48 4.67 10.22
C HIS A 38 -11.06 4.74 8.80
N ARG A 39 -11.57 5.90 8.40
CA ARG A 39 -12.00 6.16 7.02
C ARG A 39 -10.83 6.74 6.22
N ARG A 40 -10.68 6.33 4.97
CA ARG A 40 -9.76 6.95 4.02
C ARG A 40 -10.51 7.29 2.77
N ILE A 41 -10.14 8.40 2.15
CA ILE A 41 -10.70 8.83 0.88
C ILE A 41 -9.61 8.94 -0.15
N LEU A 42 -9.98 8.67 -1.41
CA LEU A 42 -9.14 8.89 -2.56
C LEU A 42 -9.88 9.71 -3.60
N GLY A 43 -9.18 10.65 -4.23
CA GLY A 43 -9.72 11.50 -5.29
C GLY A 43 -8.61 12.20 -6.07
N VAL A 44 -8.98 12.80 -7.18
CA VAL A 44 -8.08 13.65 -7.97
C VAL A 44 -8.28 15.12 -7.59
N GLN A 45 -7.32 15.97 -7.93
CA GLN A 45 -7.44 17.40 -7.70
C GLN A 45 -8.68 17.95 -8.42
N GLY A 46 -9.52 18.70 -7.68
CA GLY A 46 -10.76 19.28 -8.18
C GLY A 46 -12.02 18.42 -7.95
N ASP A 47 -11.87 17.17 -7.50
CA ASP A 47 -13.03 16.35 -7.13
C ASP A 47 -13.79 16.96 -5.95
N THR A 48 -15.12 17.05 -6.09
CA THR A 48 -16.03 17.44 -4.98
C THR A 48 -16.54 16.23 -4.20
N ILE A 49 -16.43 15.03 -4.78
CA ILE A 49 -16.84 13.75 -4.19
C ILE A 49 -15.65 12.79 -4.36
N PRO A 50 -15.20 12.07 -3.31
CA PRO A 50 -14.11 11.12 -3.42
C PRO A 50 -14.45 9.98 -4.40
N ARG A 51 -13.51 9.65 -5.28
CA ARG A 51 -13.62 8.51 -6.21
C ARG A 51 -13.65 7.18 -5.49
N TYR A 52 -12.84 7.04 -4.45
CA TYR A 52 -12.83 5.83 -3.63
C TYR A 52 -12.88 6.16 -2.14
N GLU A 53 -13.47 5.25 -1.39
CA GLU A 53 -13.46 5.26 0.07
C GLU A 53 -13.02 3.90 0.58
N VAL A 54 -12.06 3.90 1.51
CA VAL A 54 -11.52 2.69 2.14
C VAL A 54 -11.93 2.66 3.60
N LYS A 55 -12.64 1.60 3.98
CA LYS A 55 -12.97 1.30 5.38
C LYS A 55 -12.21 0.07 5.84
N ARG A 56 -11.42 0.23 6.90
CA ARG A 56 -10.76 -0.90 7.55
C ARG A 56 -11.70 -1.56 8.54
N LYS A 57 -11.83 -2.89 8.45
CA LYS A 57 -12.47 -3.73 9.45
C LYS A 57 -11.43 -4.70 9.99
N ALA A 58 -11.07 -4.55 11.27
CA ALA A 58 -10.22 -5.53 11.93
C ALA A 58 -11.04 -6.82 12.11
N ILE A 59 -10.52 -7.92 11.60
CA ILE A 59 -11.03 -9.25 11.93
C ILE A 59 -10.11 -9.84 13.00
N LEU A 60 -10.66 -10.65 13.90
CA LEU A 60 -9.99 -11.27 15.06
C LEU A 60 -8.49 -11.48 14.86
N ARG A 61 -7.69 -11.04 15.85
CA ARG A 61 -6.22 -10.81 15.83
C ARG A 61 -5.33 -11.90 15.16
N ALA A 62 -5.83 -13.12 14.98
CA ALA A 62 -5.09 -14.24 14.41
C ALA A 62 -5.26 -14.42 12.88
N TRP A 63 -6.29 -13.83 12.24
CA TRP A 63 -6.66 -14.16 10.85
C TRP A 63 -6.31 -13.09 9.81
N GLY A 64 -6.25 -11.81 10.19
CA GLY A 64 -5.85 -10.74 9.27
C GLY A 64 -6.59 -9.42 9.50
N ASP A 65 -6.30 -8.45 8.64
CA ASP A 65 -7.07 -7.21 8.54
C ASP A 65 -7.79 -7.20 7.19
N LYS A 66 -9.03 -6.70 7.13
CA LYS A 66 -9.72 -6.45 5.86
C LYS A 66 -9.92 -4.96 5.62
N CYS A 67 -9.79 -4.56 4.37
CA CYS A 67 -10.19 -3.25 3.88
C CYS A 67 -11.26 -3.42 2.81
N TYR A 68 -12.34 -2.66 2.92
CA TYR A 68 -13.38 -2.59 1.90
C TYR A 68 -13.21 -1.28 1.14
N VAL A 69 -13.14 -1.38 -0.19
CA VAL A 69 -13.04 -0.25 -1.11
C VAL A 69 -14.39 -0.08 -1.78
N THR A 70 -14.93 1.13 -1.68
CA THR A 70 -16.20 1.53 -2.31
C THR A 70 -15.97 2.76 -3.17
N SER A 71 -16.86 3.00 -4.14
CA SER A 71 -16.85 4.19 -5.00
C SER A 71 -18.00 5.13 -4.63
N PRO A 72 -17.76 6.20 -3.83
CA PRO A 72 -18.80 7.16 -3.48
C PRO A 72 -19.37 7.91 -4.69
N VAL A 73 -18.54 8.21 -5.70
CA VAL A 73 -19.00 8.83 -6.96
C VAL A 73 -19.99 7.94 -7.72
N ASP A 74 -19.86 6.62 -7.60
CA ASP A 74 -20.77 5.64 -8.19
C ASP A 74 -21.85 5.18 -7.20
N GLY A 75 -22.34 6.09 -6.34
CA GLY A 75 -23.42 5.79 -5.40
C GLY A 75 -23.06 4.79 -4.29
N GLY A 76 -21.76 4.64 -3.97
CA GLY A 76 -21.28 3.72 -2.94
C GLY A 76 -21.09 2.28 -3.42
N ARG A 77 -20.97 2.06 -4.73
CA ARG A 77 -20.68 0.74 -5.33
C ARG A 77 -19.50 0.07 -4.63
N GLU A 78 -19.62 -1.22 -4.33
CA GLU A 78 -18.49 -2.03 -3.88
C GLU A 78 -17.51 -2.24 -5.04
N VAL A 79 -16.26 -1.86 -4.83
CA VAL A 79 -15.19 -1.97 -5.82
C VAL A 79 -14.36 -3.21 -5.55
N ALA A 80 -13.84 -3.31 -4.32
CA ALA A 80 -12.96 -4.41 -3.96
C ALA A 80 -12.93 -4.68 -2.44
N MET A 81 -12.54 -5.88 -2.08
CA MET A 81 -12.15 -6.25 -0.72
C MET A 81 -10.67 -6.66 -0.72
N ILE A 82 -9.89 -6.07 0.17
CA ILE A 82 -8.48 -6.39 0.38
C ILE A 82 -8.37 -7.16 1.70
N ASP A 83 -7.83 -8.37 1.65
CA ASP A 83 -7.59 -9.24 2.80
C ASP A 83 -6.08 -9.43 3.03
N PHE A 84 -5.60 -9.00 4.19
CA PHE A 84 -4.19 -9.09 4.56
C PHE A 84 -3.96 -10.28 5.49
N HIS A 85 -3.70 -11.45 4.89
CA HIS A 85 -3.46 -12.71 5.60
C HIS A 85 -2.18 -12.64 6.44
N ALA A 86 -2.23 -13.19 7.65
CA ALA A 86 -1.06 -13.28 8.54
C ALA A 86 -0.25 -14.57 8.32
N PHE A 87 -0.91 -15.68 7.94
CA PHE A 87 -0.26 -16.98 7.79
C PHE A 87 -1.00 -17.87 6.77
N PRO A 88 -0.37 -18.22 5.62
CA PRO A 88 0.86 -17.64 5.11
C PRO A 88 0.69 -16.14 4.79
N PRO A 89 1.73 -15.30 4.94
CA PRO A 89 1.61 -13.88 4.64
C PRO A 89 1.35 -13.62 3.15
N LYS A 90 0.16 -13.09 2.84
CA LYS A 90 -0.24 -12.66 1.51
C LYS A 90 -1.28 -11.55 1.59
N THR A 91 -1.35 -10.76 0.53
CA THR A 91 -2.44 -9.81 0.29
C THR A 91 -3.30 -10.38 -0.81
N GLU A 92 -4.59 -10.49 -0.55
CA GLU A 92 -5.59 -10.97 -1.49
C GLU A 92 -6.56 -9.83 -1.78
N ILE A 93 -6.76 -9.52 -3.06
CA ILE A 93 -7.65 -8.45 -3.50
C ILE A 93 -8.72 -9.08 -4.36
N GLN A 94 -9.96 -8.99 -3.90
CA GLN A 94 -11.12 -9.50 -4.63
C GLN A 94 -11.85 -8.30 -5.25
N PHE A 95 -12.24 -8.43 -6.52
CA PHE A 95 -13.11 -7.51 -7.25
C PHE A 95 -14.44 -8.20 -7.53
N PRO A 96 -15.38 -8.20 -6.57
CA PRO A 96 -16.66 -8.91 -6.71
C PRO A 96 -17.44 -8.58 -7.99
N PRO A 97 -17.52 -7.31 -8.45
CA PRO A 97 -18.32 -6.97 -9.64
C PRO A 97 -17.91 -7.70 -10.92
N ARG A 98 -16.64 -8.10 -11.03
CA ARG A 98 -16.09 -8.77 -12.23
C ARG A 98 -15.52 -10.17 -11.96
N ASN A 99 -15.79 -10.74 -10.78
CA ASN A 99 -15.30 -12.06 -10.35
C ASN A 99 -13.79 -12.24 -10.60
N HIS A 100 -13.01 -11.24 -10.22
CA HIS A 100 -11.56 -11.21 -10.42
C HIS A 100 -10.83 -11.14 -9.08
N GLU A 101 -9.66 -11.77 -9.00
CA GLU A 101 -8.82 -11.85 -7.82
C GLU A 101 -7.35 -11.57 -8.17
N VAL A 102 -6.69 -10.75 -7.36
CA VAL A 102 -5.24 -10.55 -7.36
C VAL A 102 -4.65 -11.08 -6.06
N ILE A 103 -3.64 -11.94 -6.16
CA ILE A 103 -2.90 -12.48 -5.01
C ILE A 103 -1.46 -11.99 -5.08
N ILE A 104 -1.02 -11.31 -4.01
CA ILE A 104 0.36 -10.84 -3.84
C ILE A 104 0.93 -11.54 -2.61
N LYS A 105 1.86 -12.50 -2.80
CA LYS A 105 2.49 -13.18 -1.66
C LYS A 105 3.56 -12.27 -1.05
N ALA A 106 3.70 -12.23 0.27
CA ALA A 106 4.73 -11.37 0.89
C ALA A 106 6.18 -11.76 0.51
N THR A 107 6.39 -13.02 0.09
CA THR A 107 7.68 -13.49 -0.42
C THR A 107 7.93 -13.10 -1.88
N GLU A 108 6.91 -12.62 -2.58
CA GLU A 108 6.92 -12.29 -3.99
C GLU A 108 6.66 -10.79 -4.13
N ASN A 109 7.65 -10.04 -4.63
CA ASN A 109 7.44 -8.63 -4.95
C ASN A 109 6.77 -8.45 -6.32
N TYR A 110 5.86 -9.34 -6.70
CA TYR A 110 5.18 -9.27 -7.99
C TYR A 110 3.77 -9.84 -7.93
N TYR A 111 2.97 -9.52 -8.94
CA TYR A 111 1.73 -10.20 -9.24
C TYR A 111 1.49 -10.22 -10.75
N ASP A 112 0.66 -11.13 -11.23
CA ASP A 112 0.26 -11.19 -12.63
C ASP A 112 -1.06 -10.40 -12.80
N SER A 113 -1.04 -9.33 -13.58
CA SER A 113 -2.20 -8.47 -13.83
C SER A 113 -3.14 -9.12 -14.84
N SER A 114 -4.45 -8.94 -14.65
CA SER A 114 -5.48 -9.59 -15.47
C SER A 114 -5.68 -8.96 -16.85
N SER A 115 -5.13 -7.76 -17.07
CA SER A 115 -5.57 -6.87 -18.14
C SER A 115 -4.49 -6.56 -19.18
N GLY A 116 -3.64 -7.56 -19.47
CA GLY A 116 -2.64 -7.46 -20.55
C GLY A 116 -1.37 -6.71 -20.17
N LEU A 117 -1.25 -6.19 -18.95
CA LEU A 117 0.01 -5.65 -18.42
C LEU A 117 1.03 -6.74 -18.05
N GLY A 118 0.60 -8.01 -18.02
CA GLY A 118 1.46 -9.14 -17.69
C GLY A 118 1.91 -9.10 -16.23
N ARG A 119 3.15 -9.50 -15.99
CA ARG A 119 3.72 -9.53 -14.63
C ARG A 119 4.22 -8.16 -14.21
N LEU A 120 3.77 -7.70 -13.04
CA LEU A 120 4.12 -6.42 -12.47
C LEU A 120 4.92 -6.60 -11.18
N HIS A 121 6.03 -5.88 -11.07
CA HIS A 121 7.01 -5.99 -9.99
C HIS A 121 7.04 -4.73 -9.12
N TRP A 122 6.93 -4.92 -7.81
CA TRP A 122 7.15 -3.88 -6.82
C TRP A 122 8.64 -3.64 -6.58
N LYS A 123 9.02 -2.37 -6.61
CA LYS A 123 10.35 -1.86 -6.27
C LYS A 123 10.20 -0.79 -5.19
N SER A 124 10.84 -0.98 -4.04
CA SER A 124 10.90 0.05 -2.99
C SER A 124 11.93 1.11 -3.35
N THR A 125 11.59 2.40 -3.21
CA THR A 125 12.44 3.52 -3.68
C THR A 125 12.69 4.64 -2.66
N GLY A 126 11.99 4.65 -1.53
CA GLY A 126 12.07 5.81 -0.61
C GLY A 126 11.69 5.48 0.82
N MET A 127 12.15 4.33 1.33
CA MET A 127 11.78 3.83 2.65
C MET A 127 12.52 4.58 3.77
N VAL A 128 11.78 5.27 4.64
CA VAL A 128 12.28 5.80 5.91
C VAL A 128 11.73 4.95 7.06
N ALA A 129 12.60 4.59 8.01
CA ALA A 129 12.20 3.78 9.15
C ALA A 129 11.08 4.48 9.93
N TYR A 130 9.92 3.81 10.05
CA TYR A 130 8.71 4.31 10.72
C TYR A 130 8.12 5.63 10.17
N GLY A 131 8.55 6.07 8.98
CA GLY A 131 8.18 7.36 8.40
C GLY A 131 7.59 7.21 7.00
N ARG A 132 8.02 8.09 6.08
CA ARG A 132 7.60 8.07 4.69
C ARG A 132 8.08 6.84 3.96
N ALA A 133 7.36 6.48 2.91
CA ALA A 133 7.75 5.41 2.02
C ALA A 133 7.32 5.68 0.59
N SER A 134 8.03 5.08 -0.36
CA SER A 134 7.62 5.07 -1.76
C SER A 134 7.97 3.77 -2.45
N TRP A 135 7.12 3.40 -3.41
CA TRP A 135 7.24 2.21 -4.24
C TRP A 135 6.96 2.54 -5.69
N GLU A 136 7.49 1.72 -6.58
CA GLU A 136 7.20 1.70 -8.00
C GLU A 136 6.72 0.31 -8.38
N LEU A 137 5.65 0.26 -9.16
CA LEU A 137 5.18 -0.94 -9.83
C LEU A 137 5.62 -0.86 -11.28
N ARG A 138 6.38 -1.86 -11.73
CA ARG A 138 7.01 -1.88 -13.05
C ARG A 138 6.60 -3.12 -13.82
N ASP A 139 6.38 -2.98 -15.12
CA ASP A 139 6.42 -4.13 -16.03
C ASP A 139 7.88 -4.44 -16.40
N GLU A 140 8.11 -5.33 -17.37
CA GLU A 140 9.47 -5.72 -17.78
C GLU A 140 10.33 -4.54 -18.25
N SER A 141 9.73 -3.45 -18.73
CA SER A 141 10.44 -2.35 -19.39
C SER A 141 10.23 -0.99 -18.72
N ASN A 142 9.08 -0.74 -18.11
CA ASN A 142 8.61 0.60 -17.76
C ASN A 142 7.97 0.67 -16.37
N MET A 143 8.04 1.86 -15.77
CA MET A 143 7.24 2.19 -14.59
C MET A 143 5.78 2.35 -15.00
N VAL A 144 4.89 1.61 -14.35
CA VAL A 144 3.44 1.62 -14.58
C VAL A 144 2.74 2.49 -13.53
N MET A 145 3.13 2.34 -12.27
CA MET A 145 2.56 3.08 -11.16
C MET A 145 3.65 3.46 -10.15
N SER A 146 3.49 4.59 -9.47
CA SER A 146 4.27 4.91 -8.27
C SER A 146 3.34 5.23 -7.12
N VAL A 147 3.71 4.77 -5.93
CA VAL A 147 2.93 4.96 -4.70
C VAL A 147 3.82 5.65 -3.67
N THR A 148 3.28 6.65 -2.99
CA THR A 148 3.97 7.37 -1.91
C THR A 148 3.08 7.55 -0.70
N ILE A 149 3.71 7.64 0.47
CA ILE A 149 3.05 8.00 1.72
C ILE A 149 3.97 8.90 2.56
N ASP A 150 3.38 9.93 3.18
CA ASP A 150 4.07 10.91 4.01
C ASP A 150 4.57 10.33 5.34
N ASP A 151 5.40 11.11 6.05
CA ASP A 151 6.00 10.68 7.31
C ASP A 151 4.97 10.38 8.41
N ASN A 152 3.84 11.08 8.37
CA ASN A 152 2.75 10.91 9.31
C ASN A 152 1.83 9.74 8.96
N GLN A 153 2.01 9.13 7.79
CA GLN A 153 1.16 8.08 7.24
C GLN A 153 -0.31 8.50 7.07
N VAL A 154 -0.53 9.79 6.88
CA VAL A 154 -1.85 10.42 6.74
C VAL A 154 -2.16 10.67 5.27
N ASN A 155 -1.18 11.16 4.51
CA ASN A 155 -1.37 11.50 3.10
C ASN A 155 -0.48 10.63 2.22
N GLY A 156 -0.96 10.32 1.03
CA GLY A 156 -0.20 9.60 0.03
C GLY A 156 -0.69 9.92 -1.36
N THR A 157 0.07 9.44 -2.35
CA THR A 157 -0.27 9.64 -3.75
C THR A 157 -0.07 8.34 -4.50
N ILE A 158 -1.03 8.00 -5.36
CA ILE A 158 -0.95 6.91 -6.33
C ILE A 158 -0.93 7.57 -7.71
N CYS A 159 0.20 7.45 -8.41
CA CYS A 159 0.39 8.02 -9.73
C CYS A 159 0.47 6.89 -10.76
N LEU A 160 -0.35 6.95 -11.81
CA LEU A 160 -0.27 6.05 -12.97
C LEU A 160 0.51 6.73 -14.09
N TRP A 161 1.43 5.99 -14.71
CA TRP A 161 2.41 6.50 -15.68
C TRP A 161 2.22 5.95 -17.09
N ARG A 162 1.20 5.11 -17.28
CA ARG A 162 0.74 4.62 -18.58
C ARG A 162 -0.58 5.31 -18.93
N ASP A 163 -0.64 5.83 -20.15
CA ASP A 163 -1.86 6.29 -20.78
C ASP A 163 -2.68 5.11 -21.31
N ASP A 164 -3.93 5.39 -21.73
CA ASP A 164 -4.82 4.46 -22.43
C ASP A 164 -5.11 3.14 -21.70
N LEU A 165 -5.05 3.16 -20.37
CA LEU A 165 -5.51 2.04 -19.54
C LEU A 165 -7.03 1.95 -19.61
N ASP A 166 -7.55 0.76 -19.88
CA ASP A 166 -8.99 0.53 -19.78
C ASP A 166 -9.47 0.72 -18.32
N PRO A 167 -10.77 1.01 -18.10
CA PRO A 167 -11.29 1.33 -16.78
C PRO A 167 -11.06 0.23 -15.74
N GLU A 168 -11.06 -1.04 -16.15
CA GLU A 168 -10.86 -2.16 -15.25
C GLU A 168 -9.40 -2.29 -14.80
N THR A 169 -8.45 -2.14 -15.74
CA THR A 169 -7.02 -2.05 -15.41
C THR A 169 -6.73 -0.90 -14.47
N LEU A 170 -7.32 0.26 -14.75
CA LEU A 170 -7.15 1.45 -13.93
C LEU A 170 -7.64 1.18 -12.50
N GLU A 171 -8.86 0.64 -12.34
CA GLU A 171 -9.42 0.29 -11.04
C GLU A 171 -8.57 -0.76 -10.31
N GLU A 172 -8.04 -1.77 -11.03
CA GLU A 172 -7.12 -2.76 -10.50
C GLU A 172 -5.86 -2.12 -9.91
N LEU A 173 -5.17 -1.30 -10.70
CA LEU A 173 -3.92 -0.65 -10.28
C LEU A 173 -4.15 0.28 -9.08
N VAL A 174 -5.26 1.03 -9.06
CA VAL A 174 -5.59 1.91 -7.94
C VAL A 174 -5.82 1.10 -6.66
N VAL A 175 -6.59 0.01 -6.73
CA VAL A 175 -6.83 -0.86 -5.56
C VAL A 175 -5.54 -1.55 -5.12
N VAL A 176 -4.69 -1.97 -6.05
CA VAL A 176 -3.36 -2.51 -5.76
C VAL A 176 -2.49 -1.45 -5.06
N GLY A 177 -2.51 -0.20 -5.51
CA GLY A 177 -1.82 0.91 -4.84
C GLY A 177 -2.36 1.19 -3.43
N ILE A 178 -3.69 1.14 -3.23
CA ILE A 178 -4.31 1.23 -1.90
C ILE A 178 -3.82 0.10 -1.00
N SER A 179 -3.75 -1.12 -1.52
CA SER A 179 -3.31 -2.30 -0.77
C SER A 179 -1.87 -2.12 -0.25
N GLN A 180 -0.97 -1.57 -1.08
CA GLN A 180 0.42 -1.29 -0.72
C GLN A 180 0.52 -0.26 0.42
N ILE A 181 -0.26 0.82 0.35
CA ILE A 181 -0.32 1.83 1.42
C ILE A 181 -0.83 1.22 2.73
N GLU A 182 -1.95 0.49 2.68
CA GLU A 182 -2.56 -0.06 3.90
C GLU A 182 -1.73 -1.19 4.53
N ASP A 183 -1.04 -2.01 3.72
CA ASP A 183 -0.12 -3.04 4.22
C ASP A 183 1.11 -2.41 4.91
N TYR A 184 1.72 -1.38 4.31
CA TYR A 184 2.81 -0.65 4.96
C TYR A 184 2.38 -0.07 6.31
N LYS A 185 1.19 0.53 6.37
CA LYS A 185 0.63 1.06 7.61
C LYS A 185 0.32 -0.04 8.62
N LYS A 186 -0.11 -1.22 8.17
CA LYS A 186 -0.28 -2.41 9.03
C LYS A 186 1.06 -2.85 9.62
N MET A 187 2.09 -2.96 8.79
CA MET A 187 3.45 -3.30 9.22
C MET A 187 3.98 -2.31 10.28
N ILE A 188 3.86 -0.99 10.05
CA ILE A 188 4.31 0.00 11.03
C ILE A 188 3.54 -0.10 12.34
N ARG A 189 2.22 -0.27 12.31
CA ARG A 189 1.42 -0.46 13.53
C ARG A 189 1.88 -1.70 14.31
N GLY A 190 2.16 -2.80 13.60
CA GLY A 190 2.73 -4.01 14.19
C GLY A 190 4.07 -3.72 14.86
N ALA A 191 4.99 -3.08 14.14
CA ALA A 191 6.32 -2.75 14.67
C ALA A 191 6.27 -1.80 15.88
N LYS A 192 5.41 -0.76 15.85
CA LYS A 192 5.19 0.15 16.99
C LYS A 192 4.64 -0.58 18.21
N ARG A 193 3.68 -1.49 18.03
CA ARG A 193 3.14 -2.33 19.13
C ARG A 193 4.21 -3.25 19.71
N SER A 194 5.01 -3.89 18.86
CA SER A 194 6.11 -4.75 19.30
C SER A 194 7.20 -3.97 20.03
N ALA A 195 7.52 -2.74 19.60
CA ALA A 195 8.47 -1.87 20.30
C ALA A 195 7.97 -1.46 21.70
N VAL A 196 6.68 -1.12 21.83
CA VAL A 196 6.05 -0.86 23.14
C VAL A 196 6.08 -2.11 24.00
N HIS A 197 5.72 -3.28 23.45
CA HIS A 197 5.80 -4.54 24.17
C HIS A 197 7.23 -4.86 24.64
N ALA A 198 8.23 -4.67 23.77
CA ALA A 198 9.64 -4.85 24.09
C ALA A 198 10.10 -3.90 25.22
N ALA A 199 9.70 -2.62 25.15
CA ALA A 199 9.98 -1.63 26.19
C ALA A 199 9.31 -1.99 27.52
N THR A 200 8.05 -2.46 27.51
CA THR A 200 7.37 -2.93 28.72
C THR A 200 7.96 -4.22 29.27
N SER A 201 8.40 -5.15 28.40
CA SER A 201 9.07 -6.39 28.81
C SER A 201 10.53 -6.20 29.22
N ALA A 202 11.12 -5.02 28.95
CA ALA A 202 12.48 -4.65 29.35
C ALA A 202 12.50 -3.61 30.50
N ALA A 203 11.33 -3.26 31.06
CA ALA A 203 11.24 -2.32 32.18
C ALA A 203 12.00 -2.79 33.45
N TRP A 204 12.37 -4.07 33.54
CA TRP A 204 13.18 -4.65 34.61
C TRP A 204 14.70 -4.57 34.39
N LEU A 205 15.17 -4.01 33.27
CA LEU A 205 16.60 -3.79 32.97
C LEU A 205 17.09 -2.37 33.30
N VAL A 206 16.24 -1.48 33.81
CA VAL A 206 16.57 -0.07 34.16
C VAL A 206 16.86 0.12 35.65
N GLY A 207 17.32 -0.93 36.34
CA GLY A 207 17.75 -0.85 37.73
C GLY A 207 19.16 -1.42 37.89
N TYR A 208 20.04 -0.64 38.51
CA TYR A 208 21.43 -0.91 38.92
C TYR A 208 22.53 -0.24 38.09
N TRP A 209 22.65 1.07 38.26
CA TRP A 209 23.94 1.74 38.45
C TRP A 209 23.77 2.89 39.45
N THR A 210 24.06 2.61 40.72
CA THR A 210 24.59 3.59 41.69
C THR A 210 26.05 3.28 41.89
#